data_AF-A0A6G7ZN83-F1
#
_entry.id   AF-A0A6G7ZN83-F1
#
_cell.length_a   1.000
_cell.length_b   1.000
_cell.length_c   1.000
_cell.angle_alpha   90.00
_cell.angle_beta   90.00
_cell.angle_gamma   90.00
#
_symmetry.space_group_name_H-M   'P 1'
#
loop_
_entity.id
_entity.type
_entity.pdbx_description
1 polymer ?
#
loop_
_entity_poly.entity_id
_entity_poly.type
_entity_poly.pdbx_seq_one_letter_code
_entity_poly.pdbx_strand_id
1 'polypeptide(L)'
;MLKPTDPSPPTSERPIGEIVRELVDDGKAYARAEVNVAKTIASERANAFKVPAILFAGALLIGIAAINVLAFTIFVGLALIMQPVLAGLVAFVLVAGTAGLLAWIGVQKLRAKP
;
A
#
# COMPACT_ATOMS: atom_id res chain seq x y z
N MET A 1 -73.19 -11.14 34.07
CA MET A 1 -72.80 -12.09 32.99
C MET A 1 -71.30 -11.92 32.76
N LEU A 2 -70.47 -12.85 33.24
CA LEU A 2 -69.02 -12.80 33.12
C LEU A 2 -68.61 -13.32 31.73
N LYS A 3 -67.83 -12.53 31.00
CA LYS A 3 -67.25 -12.89 29.71
C LYS A 3 -66.19 -13.99 29.91
N PRO A 4 -66.19 -15.08 29.14
CA PRO A 4 -65.13 -16.10 29.25
C PRO A 4 -63.78 -15.48 28.92
N THR A 5 -62.80 -15.71 29.78
CA THR A 5 -61.38 -15.42 29.55
C THR A 5 -60.92 -16.29 28.39
N ASP A 6 -60.52 -15.68 27.27
CA ASP A 6 -59.84 -16.39 26.19
C ASP A 6 -58.61 -17.12 26.75
N PRO A 7 -58.36 -18.38 26.35
CA PRO A 7 -57.17 -19.09 26.77
C PRO A 7 -55.95 -18.33 26.25
N SER A 8 -55.05 -17.93 27.16
CA SER A 8 -53.73 -17.42 26.78
C SER A 8 -53.12 -18.37 25.74
N PRO A 9 -52.48 -17.85 24.66
CA PRO A 9 -51.79 -18.72 23.72
C PRO A 9 -50.81 -19.58 24.53
N PRO A 10 -50.70 -20.89 24.24
CA PRO A 10 -49.73 -21.72 24.93
C PRO A 10 -48.37 -21.06 24.79
N THR A 11 -47.72 -20.81 25.93
CA THR A 11 -46.31 -20.47 25.96
C THR A 11 -45.59 -21.68 25.37
N SER A 12 -45.42 -21.68 24.06
CA SER A 12 -44.67 -22.69 23.34
C SER A 12 -43.23 -22.51 23.79
N GLU A 13 -42.82 -23.30 24.77
CA GLU A 13 -41.41 -23.49 25.12
C GLU A 13 -40.67 -23.75 23.82
N ARG A 14 -39.90 -22.76 23.38
CA ARG A 14 -39.14 -22.86 22.15
C ARG A 14 -38.24 -24.09 22.27
N PRO A 15 -38.32 -25.05 21.34
CA PRO A 15 -37.51 -26.25 21.43
C PRO A 15 -36.04 -25.84 21.44
N ILE A 16 -35.24 -26.43 22.33
CA ILE A 16 -33.81 -26.12 22.52
C ILE A 16 -33.03 -26.14 21.20
N GLY A 17 -33.43 -26.99 20.25
CA GLY A 17 -32.85 -27.05 18.91
C GLY A 17 -33.03 -25.77 18.08
N GLU A 18 -34.08 -24.98 18.32
CA GLU A 18 -34.30 -23.69 17.66
C GLU A 18 -33.34 -22.62 18.19
N ILE A 19 -33.08 -22.62 19.50
CA ILE A 19 -32.11 -21.70 20.15
C ILE A 19 -30.68 -22.01 19.69
N VAL A 20 -30.32 -23.30 19.60
CA VAL A 20 -29.01 -23.72 19.08
C VAL A 20 -28.85 -23.35 17.61
N ARG A 21 -29.92 -23.45 16.81
CA ARG A 21 -29.91 -23.07 15.39
C ARG A 21 -29.74 -21.56 15.22
N GLU A 22 -30.46 -20.76 16.01
CA GLU A 22 -30.32 -19.31 16.06
C GLU A 22 -28.89 -18.89 16.43
N LEU A 23 -28.29 -19.51 17.45
CA LEU A 23 -26.91 -19.23 17.87
C LEU A 23 -25.88 -19.55 16.78
N VAL A 24 -26.08 -20.64 16.04
CA VAL A 24 -25.21 -21.01 14.90
C VAL A 24 -25.35 -20.01 13.76
N ASP A 25 -26.56 -19.54 13.48
CA ASP A 25 -26.80 -18.56 12.43
C ASP A 25 -26.28 -17.16 12.81
N ASP A 26 -26.40 -16.76 14.07
CA ASP A 26 -25.78 -15.55 14.63
C ASP A 26 -24.26 -15.62 14.61
N GLY A 27 -23.67 -16.76 14.96
CA GLY A 27 -22.22 -16.96 14.89
C GLY A 27 -21.68 -16.85 13.46
N LYS A 28 -22.41 -17.38 12.47
CA LYS A 28 -22.07 -17.20 11.05
C LYS A 28 -22.23 -15.74 10.61
N ALA A 29 -23.28 -15.06 11.06
CA ALA A 29 -23.51 -13.65 10.76
C ALA A 29 -22.38 -12.78 11.32
N TYR A 30 -21.95 -13.05 12.55
CA TYR A 30 -20.83 -12.38 13.20
C TYR A 30 -19.51 -12.60 12.44
N ALA A 31 -19.19 -13.85 12.09
CA ALA A 31 -17.99 -14.16 11.32
C ALA A 31 -17.97 -13.44 9.96
N ARG A 32 -19.13 -13.34 9.29
CA ARG A 32 -19.27 -12.56 8.05
C ARG A 32 -19.09 -11.06 8.27
N ALA A 33 -19.56 -10.52 9.40
CA ALA A 33 -19.39 -9.11 9.74
C ALA A 33 -17.90 -8.77 9.95
N GLU A 34 -17.14 -9.61 10.66
CA GLU A 34 -15.69 -9.43 10.85
C GLU A 34 -14.92 -9.46 9.52
N VAL A 35 -15.27 -10.39 8.62
CA VAL A 35 -14.70 -10.43 7.25
C VAL A 35 -15.02 -9.16 6.47
N ASN A 36 -16.25 -8.65 6.58
CA ASN A 36 -16.64 -7.40 5.93
C ASN A 36 -15.87 -6.20 6.49
N VAL A 37 -15.69 -6.12 7.80
CA VAL A 37 -14.87 -5.06 8.45
C VAL A 37 -13.43 -5.14 7.95
N ALA A 38 -12.82 -6.32 7.95
CA ALA A 38 -11.46 -6.52 7.44
C ALA A 38 -11.35 -6.11 5.96
N LYS A 39 -12.34 -6.47 5.14
CA LYS A 39 -12.41 -6.09 3.73
C LYS A 39 -12.54 -4.57 3.54
N THR A 40 -13.37 -3.91 4.34
CA THR A 40 -13.54 -2.46 4.30
C THR A 40 -12.24 -1.75 4.67
N ILE A 41 -11.61 -2.12 5.79
CA ILE A 41 -10.32 -1.56 6.22
C ILE A 41 -9.25 -1.75 5.15
N ALA A 42 -9.16 -2.94 4.56
CA ALA A 42 -8.22 -3.22 3.47
C ALA A 42 -8.50 -2.34 2.25
N SER A 43 -9.76 -2.16 1.87
CA SER A 43 -10.17 -1.34 0.72
C SER A 43 -9.93 0.15 0.94
N GLU A 44 -10.20 0.67 2.14
CA GLU A 44 -9.95 2.06 2.51
C GLU A 44 -8.45 2.37 2.53
N ARG A 45 -7.64 1.48 3.13
CA ARG A 45 -6.19 1.58 3.07
C ARG A 45 -5.70 1.55 1.63
N ALA A 46 -6.18 0.61 0.81
CA ALA A 46 -5.79 0.53 -0.60
C ALA A 46 -6.16 1.81 -1.37
N ASN A 47 -7.35 2.37 -1.13
CA ASN A 47 -7.80 3.61 -1.76
C ASN A 47 -6.96 4.81 -1.31
N ALA A 48 -6.58 4.88 -0.04
CA ALA A 48 -5.71 5.93 0.48
C ALA A 48 -4.33 5.94 -0.18
N PHE A 49 -3.82 4.77 -0.61
CA PHE A 49 -2.54 4.67 -1.31
C PHE A 49 -2.59 4.94 -2.81
N LYS A 50 -3.78 4.98 -3.45
CA LYS A 50 -3.89 5.16 -4.91
C LYS A 50 -3.25 6.46 -5.41
N VAL A 51 -3.65 7.59 -4.84
CA VAL A 51 -3.15 8.91 -5.27
C VAL A 51 -1.67 9.08 -4.92
N PRO A 52 -1.20 8.78 -3.69
CA PRO A 52 0.22 8.82 -3.36
C PRO A 52 1.08 7.92 -4.25
N ALA A 53 0.60 6.71 -4.59
CA ALA A 53 1.34 5.79 -5.45
C ALA A 53 1.53 6.35 -6.86
N ILE A 54 0.49 6.94 -7.46
CA ILE A 54 0.57 7.57 -8.80
C ILE A 54 1.50 8.78 -8.76
N LEU A 55 1.37 9.64 -7.75
CA LEU A 55 2.24 10.81 -7.60
C LEU A 55 3.70 10.39 -7.40
N PHE A 56 3.97 9.38 -6.59
CA PHE A 56 5.32 8.88 -6.38
C PHE A 56 5.89 8.21 -7.63
N ALA A 57 5.08 7.44 -8.37
CA ALA A 57 5.48 6.88 -9.66
C ALA A 57 5.82 7.98 -10.67
N GLY A 58 4.99 9.02 -10.77
CA GLY A 58 5.24 10.18 -11.62
C GLY A 58 6.51 10.94 -11.23
N ALA A 59 6.70 11.17 -9.92
CA ALA A 59 7.91 11.81 -9.39
C ALA A 59 9.18 10.97 -9.68
N LEU A 60 9.10 9.64 -9.57
CA LEU A 60 10.20 8.75 -9.91
C LEU A 60 10.57 8.86 -11.40
N LEU A 61 9.57 8.84 -12.29
CA LEU A 61 9.79 8.99 -13.74
C LEU A 61 10.44 10.33 -14.08
N ILE A 62 9.93 11.42 -13.51
CA ILE A 62 10.50 12.77 -13.69
C ILE A 62 11.91 12.83 -13.10
N GLY A 63 12.15 12.21 -11.95
CA GLY A 63 13.48 12.12 -11.33
C GLY A 63 14.49 11.40 -12.23
N ILE A 64 14.10 10.28 -12.85
CA ILE A 64 14.94 9.57 -13.83
C ILE A 64 15.23 10.47 -15.04
N ALA A 65 14.23 11.18 -15.57
CA ALA A 65 14.44 12.10 -16.68
C ALA A 65 15.40 13.25 -16.30
N ALA A 66 15.23 13.83 -15.11
CA ALA A 66 16.09 14.90 -14.60
C ALA A 66 17.56 14.45 -14.44
N ILE A 67 17.79 13.22 -13.94
CA ILE A 67 19.14 12.64 -13.84
C ILE A 67 19.78 12.49 -15.23
N ASN A 68 19.03 12.05 -16.24
CA ASN A 68 19.52 11.96 -17.61
C ASN A 68 19.88 13.34 -18.18
N VAL A 69 19.00 14.33 -18.02
CA VAL A 69 19.27 15.71 -18.48
C VAL A 69 20.51 16.29 -17.79
N LEU A 70 20.69 16.04 -16.49
CA LEU A 70 21.88 16.46 -15.76
C LEU A 70 23.15 15.78 -16.31
N ALA A 71 23.12 14.46 -16.54
CA ALA A 71 24.24 13.72 -17.13
C ALA A 71 24.60 14.26 -18.53
N PHE A 72 23.60 14.54 -19.37
CA PHE A 72 23.79 15.18 -20.68
C PHE A 72 24.39 16.58 -20.56
N THR A 73 23.93 17.38 -19.60
CA THR A 73 24.44 18.74 -19.38
C THR A 73 25.91 18.71 -18.98
N ILE A 74 26.29 17.80 -18.07
CA ILE A 74 27.69 17.58 -17.69
C ILE A 74 28.52 17.19 -18.92
N PHE A 75 28.05 16.21 -19.70
CA PHE A 75 28.73 15.76 -20.91
C PHE A 75 28.95 16.90 -21.91
N VAL A 76 27.90 17.65 -22.26
CA VAL A 76 27.98 18.77 -23.21
C VAL A 76 28.93 19.84 -22.68
N GLY A 77 28.84 20.18 -21.38
CA GLY A 77 29.73 21.15 -20.76
C GLY A 77 31.21 20.74 -20.84
N LEU A 78 31.53 19.47 -20.58
CA LEU A 78 32.89 18.96 -20.74
C LEU A 78 33.32 18.92 -22.20
N ALA A 79 32.42 18.58 -23.13
CA ALA A 79 32.72 18.53 -24.56
C ALA A 79 33.10 19.90 -25.15
N LEU A 80 32.80 21.01 -24.47
CA LEU A 80 33.27 22.35 -24.87
C LEU A 80 34.77 22.56 -24.66
N ILE A 81 35.42 21.78 -23.78
CA ILE A 81 36.82 21.98 -23.37
C ILE A 81 37.72 20.76 -23.65
N MET A 82 37.16 19.62 -24.06
CA MET A 82 37.92 18.41 -24.40
C MET A 82 37.21 17.58 -25.48
N GLN A 83 37.91 16.60 -26.07
CA GLN A 83 37.31 15.75 -27.09
C GLN A 83 36.08 14.98 -26.56
N PRO A 84 35.02 14.78 -27.38
CA PRO A 84 33.76 14.18 -26.93
C PRO A 84 33.91 12.81 -26.26
N VAL A 85 34.81 11.96 -26.75
CA VAL A 85 35.03 10.63 -26.17
C VAL A 85 35.57 10.75 -24.73
N LEU A 86 36.53 11.66 -24.49
CA LEU A 86 37.08 11.87 -23.15
C LEU A 86 36.04 12.54 -22.23
N ALA A 87 35.29 13.52 -22.74
CA ALA A 87 34.19 14.15 -22.00
C ALA A 87 33.16 13.12 -21.54
N GLY A 88 32.79 12.18 -22.41
CA GLY A 88 31.90 11.07 -22.10
C GLY A 88 32.42 10.18 -20.98
N LEU A 89 33.69 9.78 -21.04
CA LEU A 89 34.31 8.97 -19.99
C LEU A 89 34.36 9.69 -18.64
N VAL A 90 34.72 10.98 -18.63
CA VAL A 90 34.78 11.75 -17.39
C VAL A 90 33.37 11.96 -16.81
N ALA A 91 32.39 12.33 -17.64
CA ALA A 91 31.00 12.47 -17.21
C ALA A 91 30.45 11.14 -16.66
N PHE A 92 30.77 10.01 -17.30
CA PHE A 92 30.41 8.68 -16.80
C PHE A 92 31.00 8.42 -15.42
N VAL A 93 32.30 8.66 -15.21
CA VAL A 93 32.94 8.44 -13.90
C VAL A 93 32.30 9.31 -12.82
N LEU A 94 31.94 10.57 -13.12
CA LEU A 94 31.27 11.46 -12.17
C LEU A 94 29.88 10.95 -11.79
N VAL A 95 29.06 10.59 -12.77
CA VAL A 95 27.68 10.12 -12.53
C VAL A 95 27.68 8.73 -11.89
N ALA A 96 28.50 7.80 -12.38
CA ALA A 96 28.61 6.46 -11.80
C ALA A 96 29.24 6.50 -10.40
N GLY A 97 30.21 7.37 -10.17
CA GLY A 97 30.84 7.56 -8.86
C GLY A 97 29.85 8.10 -7.82
N THR A 98 29.05 9.10 -8.19
CA THR A 98 28.00 9.64 -7.31
C THR A 98 26.90 8.60 -7.04
N ALA A 99 26.45 7.87 -8.05
CA ALA A 99 25.49 6.77 -7.88
C ALA A 99 26.05 5.65 -6.96
N GLY A 100 27.30 5.26 -7.16
CA GLY A 100 27.99 4.27 -6.32
C GLY A 100 28.13 4.72 -4.86
N LEU A 101 28.46 6.00 -4.62
CA LEU A 101 28.53 6.57 -3.29
C LEU A 101 27.18 6.56 -2.58
N LEU A 102 26.11 6.98 -3.26
CA LEU A 102 24.74 6.96 -2.72
C LEU A 102 24.30 5.53 -2.39
N ALA A 103 24.55 4.58 -3.29
CA ALA A 103 24.25 3.17 -3.06
C ALA A 103 25.02 2.61 -1.85
N TRP A 104 26.31 2.93 -1.73
CA TRP A 104 27.13 2.50 -0.61
C TRP A 104 26.64 3.05 0.73
N ILE A 105 26.32 4.34 0.80
CA ILE A 105 25.74 4.96 2.00
C ILE A 105 24.40 4.31 2.36
N GLY A 106 23.55 4.03 1.35
CA GLY A 106 22.28 3.34 1.54
C GLY A 106 22.46 1.95 2.15
N VAL A 107 23.36 1.14 1.58
CA VAL A 107 23.67 -0.20 2.09
C VAL A 107 24.22 -0.14 3.52
N GLN A 108 25.11 0.81 3.82
CA GLN A 108 25.62 0.98 5.18
C GLN A 108 24.52 1.31 6.18
N LYS A 109 23.59 2.21 5.83
CA LYS A 109 22.47 2.55 6.71
C LYS A 109 21.53 1.37 6.95
N LEU A 110 21.29 0.54 5.95
CA LEU A 110 20.48 -0.69 6.10
C LEU A 110 21.16 -1.70 7.02
N ARG A 111 22.49 -1.84 6.92
CA ARG A 111 23.28 -2.77 7.76
C ARG A 111 23.51 -2.26 9.18
N ALA A 112 23.44 -0.95 9.40
CA ALA A 112 23.61 -0.33 10.71
C ALA A 112 22.35 -0.35 11.59
N LYS A 113 21.20 -0.76 11.03
CA LYS A 113 19.96 -0.95 11.81
C LYS A 113 20.05 -2.32 12.51
N PRO A 114 20.00 -2.39 13.86
CA PRO A 114 20.01 -3.66 14.59
C PRO A 114 18.74 -4.48 14.31
#